data_AF-A0A7S0D9V8-F1
#
_entry.id   AF-A0A7S0D9V8-F1
#
_cell.length_a   1.000
_cell.length_b   1.000
_cell.length_c   1.000
_cell.angle_alpha   90.00
_cell.angle_beta   90.00
_cell.angle_gamma   90.00
#
_symmetry.space_group_name_H-M   'P 1'
#
loop_
_entity.id
_entity.type
_entity.pdbx_description
1 polymer ?
#
loop_
_entity_poly.entity_id
_entity_poly.type
_entity_poly.pdbx_seq_one_letter_code
_entity_poly.pdbx_strand_id
1 'polypeptide(L)'
;MTSSPAVPALRGACRDARGTSRRIGSPARAAASSSREPARHASARETSASRATCLDSPTTASQARRGVEARASSSSGAGSIEPPRAGFTEPYSFFNLATAEFPDDWGNATAKVRYDDSVLDLALMAWFSRKIAAAIDVPFPETVTYDAFISLCFLQMRGRDFNGQRDITFDIMTSLMPPGGDSIFKALFPTNKFSLELNAAITKIVFAWMVGPMEVKETSDNDLNELLKSHVHIKKCRWLQESGCTAMCANMCKTATQDFFVDVFGLPLTIAPNFTDKSCDFYFGKTPPAIEKDEALTFGCNSLCKTAQDVDVPNVPCHKLRPYEGEAGGTNVV
;
A
#
# COMPACT_ATOMS: atom_id res chain seq x y z
N MET A 1 -34.14 -14.60 55.78
CA MET A 1 -33.82 -13.20 55.47
C MET A 1 -32.31 -13.18 55.28
N THR A 2 -31.72 -13.09 54.09
CA THR A 2 -31.99 -12.25 52.94
C THR A 2 -31.65 -13.00 51.63
N SER A 3 -32.53 -12.84 50.66
CA SER A 3 -32.52 -13.43 49.31
C SER A 3 -31.67 -12.58 48.34
N SER A 4 -30.86 -13.24 47.51
CA SER A 4 -30.21 -12.65 46.33
C SER A 4 -31.26 -12.23 45.27
N PRO A 5 -31.06 -11.13 44.53
CA PRO A 5 -31.93 -10.79 43.42
C PRO A 5 -31.48 -11.50 42.14
N ALA A 6 -32.41 -12.22 41.52
CA ALA A 6 -32.28 -12.81 40.19
C ALA A 6 -32.44 -11.73 39.11
N VAL A 7 -31.55 -11.74 38.13
CA VAL A 7 -31.63 -10.93 36.90
C VAL A 7 -32.50 -11.66 35.87
N PRO A 8 -33.54 -11.03 35.28
CA PRO A 8 -34.43 -11.72 34.35
C PRO A 8 -33.81 -11.83 32.94
N ALA A 9 -33.96 -13.02 32.36
CA ALA A 9 -33.64 -13.32 30.97
C ALA A 9 -34.68 -12.69 30.02
N LEU A 10 -34.23 -11.87 29.08
CA LEU A 10 -35.03 -11.37 27.97
C LEU A 10 -34.80 -12.24 26.73
N ARG A 11 -35.80 -13.05 26.39
CA ARG A 11 -35.94 -13.71 25.08
C ARG A 11 -36.69 -12.80 24.12
N GLY A 12 -36.09 -12.60 22.94
CA GLY A 12 -36.78 -12.65 21.64
C GLY A 12 -37.43 -11.37 21.10
N ALA A 13 -36.83 -10.79 20.07
CA ALA A 13 -37.54 -10.32 18.87
C ALA A 13 -36.56 -10.14 17.71
N CYS A 14 -36.48 -11.13 16.83
CA CYS A 14 -35.95 -10.97 15.48
C CYS A 14 -36.98 -10.19 14.67
N ARG A 15 -36.63 -9.01 14.14
CA ARG A 15 -37.46 -8.28 13.18
C ARG A 15 -36.71 -8.18 11.85
N ASP A 16 -37.28 -8.83 10.85
CA ASP A 16 -36.96 -8.67 9.43
C ASP A 16 -37.06 -7.20 9.00
N ALA A 17 -35.95 -6.62 8.56
CA ALA A 17 -35.95 -5.35 7.85
C ALA A 17 -35.94 -5.60 6.33
N ARG A 18 -37.11 -5.87 5.76
CA ARG A 18 -37.34 -5.68 4.32
C ARG A 18 -37.60 -4.20 4.06
N GLY A 19 -36.53 -3.45 3.82
CA GLY A 19 -36.58 -2.06 3.38
C GLY A 19 -36.61 -1.96 1.86
N THR A 20 -37.78 -1.67 1.30
CA THR A 20 -37.98 -1.27 -0.10
C THR A 20 -37.28 0.07 -0.38
N SER A 21 -36.19 0.06 -1.13
CA SER A 21 -35.59 1.31 -1.63
C SER A 21 -36.31 1.75 -2.92
N ARG A 22 -37.03 2.86 -2.80
CA ARG A 22 -37.66 3.59 -3.92
C ARG A 22 -36.57 4.13 -4.84
N ARG A 23 -36.59 3.74 -6.11
CA ARG A 23 -35.90 4.45 -7.19
C ARG A 23 -36.49 5.85 -7.32
N ILE A 24 -35.67 6.87 -7.06
CA ILE A 24 -35.93 8.24 -7.48
C ILE A 24 -35.43 8.34 -8.93
N GLY A 25 -36.37 8.57 -9.85
CA GLY A 25 -36.07 8.80 -11.26
C GLY A 25 -35.54 10.20 -11.50
N SER A 26 -34.58 10.31 -12.42
CA SER A 26 -34.22 11.57 -13.09
C SER A 26 -34.74 11.54 -14.53
N PRO A 27 -35.12 12.70 -15.10
CA PRO A 27 -35.98 12.76 -16.27
C PRO A 27 -35.23 12.53 -17.57
N ALA A 28 -35.98 11.96 -18.52
CA ALA A 28 -35.60 11.73 -19.90
C ALA A 28 -35.20 13.03 -20.62
N ARG A 29 -34.08 12.99 -21.36
CA ARG A 29 -33.82 13.90 -22.47
C ARG A 29 -34.08 13.16 -23.78
N ALA A 30 -34.96 13.74 -24.57
CA ALA A 30 -35.45 13.23 -25.84
C ALA A 30 -34.35 13.20 -26.92
N ALA A 31 -34.57 12.27 -27.85
CA ALA A 31 -33.78 12.00 -29.03
C ALA A 31 -33.76 13.16 -30.03
N ALA A 32 -32.63 13.29 -30.73
CA ALA A 32 -32.58 13.84 -32.07
C ALA A 32 -31.68 12.93 -32.92
N SER A 33 -32.33 12.09 -33.73
CA SER A 33 -31.75 11.29 -34.79
C SER A 33 -31.45 12.17 -36.00
N SER A 34 -30.25 12.08 -36.55
CA SER A 34 -29.97 12.50 -37.93
C SER A 34 -29.05 11.49 -38.59
N SER A 35 -29.68 10.51 -39.24
CA SER A 35 -29.13 9.62 -40.25
C SER A 35 -28.64 10.39 -41.47
N ARG A 36 -27.40 10.14 -41.93
CA ARG A 36 -26.99 10.35 -43.33
C ARG A 36 -25.72 9.56 -43.66
N GLU A 37 -25.92 8.44 -44.36
CA GLU A 37 -25.07 7.93 -45.44
C GLU A 37 -26.01 7.79 -46.66
N PRO A 38 -25.55 7.88 -47.93
CA PRO A 38 -24.53 6.96 -48.47
C PRO A 38 -23.62 7.54 -49.58
N ALA A 39 -22.51 6.85 -49.90
CA ALA A 39 -22.04 6.71 -51.28
C ALA A 39 -21.03 5.56 -51.44
N ARG A 40 -21.35 4.68 -52.40
CA ARG A 40 -20.55 3.54 -52.90
C ARG A 40 -19.51 3.99 -53.93
N HIS A 41 -18.38 3.29 -54.01
CA HIS A 41 -17.65 2.87 -55.24
C HIS A 41 -16.49 1.96 -54.78
N ALA A 42 -16.43 0.64 -55.01
CA ALA A 42 -16.32 -0.16 -56.24
C ALA A 42 -14.85 -0.43 -56.70
N SER A 43 -14.47 -1.73 -56.68
CA SER A 43 -13.44 -2.44 -57.49
C SER A 43 -11.96 -2.10 -57.20
N ALA A 44 -10.95 -2.99 -57.27
CA ALA A 44 -10.73 -4.34 -57.82
C ALA A 44 -9.63 -5.03 -56.95
N ARG A 45 -9.61 -6.34 -56.66
CA ARG A 45 -9.25 -7.54 -57.47
C ARG A 45 -7.91 -7.44 -58.22
N GLU A 46 -6.91 -8.21 -57.77
CA GLU A 46 -5.93 -9.04 -58.52
C GLU A 46 -4.84 -9.56 -57.55
N THR A 47 -4.79 -10.86 -57.22
CA THR A 47 -3.93 -11.94 -57.79
C THR A 47 -2.42 -11.64 -57.67
N SER A 48 -1.62 -12.41 -56.95
CA SER A 48 -0.97 -13.66 -57.41
C SER A 48 0.02 -14.10 -56.30
N ALA A 49 0.00 -15.35 -55.80
CA ALA A 49 1.00 -16.42 -56.06
C ALA A 49 2.45 -15.92 -56.31
N SER A 50 3.55 -16.48 -55.82
CA SER A 50 4.00 -17.75 -55.24
C SER A 50 5.40 -17.42 -54.65
N ARG A 51 6.06 -18.18 -53.78
CA ARG A 51 6.82 -19.39 -54.13
C ARG A 51 7.65 -19.79 -52.90
N ALA A 52 7.64 -21.08 -52.57
CA ALA A 52 8.53 -21.70 -51.60
C ALA A 52 9.97 -21.77 -52.14
N THR A 53 10.95 -21.76 -51.23
CA THR A 53 12.16 -22.59 -51.32
C THR A 53 12.82 -22.72 -49.95
N CYS A 54 12.85 -23.95 -49.45
CA CYS A 54 13.83 -24.41 -48.47
C CYS A 54 15.19 -24.57 -49.17
N LEU A 55 16.30 -24.30 -48.48
CA LEU A 55 17.63 -24.82 -48.78
C LEU A 55 18.55 -24.67 -47.55
N ASP A 56 19.47 -25.61 -47.46
CA ASP A 56 20.16 -26.11 -46.27
C ASP A 56 21.22 -25.18 -45.64
N SER A 57 21.54 -25.50 -44.37
CA SER A 57 22.67 -24.98 -43.57
C SER A 57 24.04 -25.42 -44.16
N PRO A 58 25.21 -24.85 -43.77
CA PRO A 58 25.79 -25.15 -42.44
C PRO A 58 26.73 -24.09 -41.80
N THR A 59 27.05 -24.36 -40.53
CA THR A 59 28.33 -24.09 -39.81
C THR A 59 28.59 -22.74 -39.11
N THR A 60 28.66 -22.85 -37.77
CA THR A 60 29.63 -22.25 -36.81
C THR A 60 29.66 -20.74 -36.57
N ALA A 61 29.24 -20.33 -35.38
CA ALA A 61 30.13 -19.69 -34.41
C ALA A 61 29.46 -19.62 -33.03
N SER A 62 30.16 -20.13 -32.02
CA SER A 62 29.78 -20.06 -30.61
C SER A 62 29.68 -18.62 -30.12
N GLN A 63 28.53 -18.23 -29.57
CA GLN A 63 28.48 -17.16 -28.57
C GLN A 63 27.75 -17.67 -27.34
N ALA A 64 28.53 -17.78 -26.28
CA ALA A 64 28.13 -18.19 -24.95
C ALA A 64 27.00 -17.30 -24.44
N ARG A 65 25.78 -17.85 -24.38
CA ARG A 65 24.74 -17.30 -23.51
C ARG A 65 25.16 -17.60 -22.08
N ARG A 66 25.63 -16.57 -21.37
CA ARG A 66 25.60 -16.57 -19.90
C ARG A 66 24.13 -16.52 -19.51
N GLY A 67 23.55 -17.68 -19.23
CA GLY A 67 22.34 -17.75 -18.43
C GLY A 67 22.66 -17.14 -17.07
N VAL A 68 22.01 -16.03 -16.74
CA VAL A 68 21.89 -15.61 -15.35
C VAL A 68 20.87 -16.56 -14.75
N GLU A 69 21.34 -17.68 -14.22
CA GLU A 69 20.55 -18.50 -13.31
C GLU A 69 20.21 -17.63 -12.10
N ALA A 70 18.96 -17.18 -12.05
CA ALA A 70 18.37 -16.65 -10.83
C ALA A 70 18.29 -17.81 -9.83
N ARG A 71 19.36 -17.98 -9.06
CA ARG A 71 19.43 -18.94 -7.97
C ARG A 71 18.54 -18.42 -6.85
N ALA A 72 17.28 -18.83 -6.87
CA ALA A 72 16.40 -18.80 -5.71
C ALA A 72 17.11 -19.56 -4.57
N SER A 73 17.76 -18.81 -3.70
CA SER A 73 18.40 -19.35 -2.51
C SER A 73 17.32 -19.38 -1.44
N SER A 74 16.64 -20.51 -1.35
CA SER A 74 15.92 -20.92 -0.15
C SER A 74 16.95 -21.09 0.96
N SER A 75 17.29 -20.00 1.64
CA SER A 75 18.03 -20.04 2.90
C SER A 75 17.02 -20.21 4.02
N SER A 76 16.89 -21.44 4.53
CA SER A 76 16.66 -21.68 5.95
C SER A 76 17.88 -21.14 6.71
N GLY A 77 17.97 -19.82 6.81
CA GLY A 77 19.03 -19.10 7.48
C GLY A 77 18.57 -18.70 8.86
N ALA A 78 19.31 -19.15 9.88
CA ALA A 78 19.30 -18.53 11.20
C ALA A 78 19.32 -17.00 11.03
N GLY A 79 18.43 -16.30 11.75
CA GLY A 79 18.24 -14.86 11.64
C GLY A 79 19.57 -14.14 11.49
N SER A 80 19.73 -13.44 10.37
CA SER A 80 20.87 -12.58 10.13
C SER A 80 20.83 -11.48 11.17
N ILE A 81 21.50 -11.68 12.30
CA ILE A 81 21.67 -10.66 13.32
C ILE A 81 22.60 -9.63 12.68
N GLU A 82 21.99 -8.57 12.16
CA GLU A 82 22.72 -7.38 11.74
C GLU A 82 23.60 -6.93 12.93
N PRO A 83 24.87 -6.50 12.71
CA PRO A 83 25.75 -6.12 13.81
C PRO A 83 25.06 -5.11 14.74
N PRO A 84 25.25 -5.25 16.07
CA PRO A 84 24.56 -4.42 17.05
C PRO A 84 24.80 -2.95 16.73
N ARG A 85 23.71 -2.24 16.42
CA ARG A 85 23.72 -0.80 16.16
C ARG A 85 23.55 -0.12 17.51
N ALA A 86 24.51 0.71 17.93
CA ALA A 86 24.35 1.47 19.16
C ALA A 86 23.03 2.25 19.12
N GLY A 87 22.27 2.18 20.20
CA GLY A 87 21.05 2.93 20.38
C GLY A 87 21.32 4.42 20.31
N PHE A 88 20.35 5.17 19.80
CA PHE A 88 20.49 6.60 19.60
C PHE A 88 19.13 7.28 19.67
N THR A 89 19.18 8.58 19.91
CA THR A 89 18.01 9.45 19.88
C THR A 89 18.16 10.43 18.74
N GLU A 90 17.12 10.58 17.92
CA GLU A 90 17.12 11.60 16.86
C GLU A 90 15.81 12.38 16.84
N PRO A 91 15.87 13.68 16.53
CA PRO A 91 14.67 14.45 16.30
C PRO A 91 14.10 14.13 14.91
N TYR A 92 12.78 14.23 14.79
CA TYR A 92 12.06 13.93 13.56
C TYR A 92 10.76 14.74 13.46
N SER A 93 9.96 14.46 12.42
CA SER A 93 8.70 15.15 12.12
C SER A 93 8.88 16.62 11.72
N PHE A 94 7.78 17.39 11.76
CA PHE A 94 7.71 18.79 11.38
C PHE A 94 8.79 19.59 12.09
N PHE A 95 9.74 20.12 11.32
CA PHE A 95 10.83 20.96 11.82
C PHE A 95 11.57 20.37 13.03
N ASN A 96 11.73 19.03 13.08
CA ASN A 96 12.42 18.34 14.16
C ASN A 96 11.79 18.54 15.56
N LEU A 97 10.47 18.75 15.61
CA LEU A 97 9.74 19.00 16.87
C LEU A 97 9.44 17.74 17.70
N ALA A 98 9.57 16.56 17.12
CA ALA A 98 9.35 15.27 17.79
C ALA A 98 10.66 14.53 17.99
N THR A 99 10.68 13.55 18.87
CA THR A 99 11.89 12.75 19.16
C THR A 99 11.62 11.25 19.04
N ALA A 100 12.53 10.51 18.43
CA ALA A 100 12.51 9.06 18.35
C ALA A 100 13.74 8.47 19.05
N GLU A 101 13.53 7.52 19.96
CA GLU A 101 14.58 6.84 20.72
C GLU A 101 14.68 5.38 20.27
N PHE A 102 15.79 5.06 19.62
CA PHE A 102 16.11 3.75 19.10
C PHE A 102 16.93 2.96 20.14
N PRO A 103 16.46 1.76 20.56
CA PRO A 103 17.26 0.88 21.42
C PRO A 103 18.43 0.24 20.66
N ASP A 104 19.40 -0.34 21.35
CA ASP A 104 20.57 -1.01 20.75
C ASP A 104 20.23 -2.15 19.77
N ASP A 105 19.03 -2.72 19.92
CA ASP A 105 18.56 -3.87 19.16
C ASP A 105 17.50 -3.49 18.11
N TRP A 106 17.40 -2.20 17.74
CA TRP A 106 16.32 -1.67 16.89
C TRP A 106 16.21 -2.32 15.50
N GLY A 107 17.25 -2.99 15.01
CA GLY A 107 17.20 -3.81 13.79
C GLY A 107 16.32 -5.06 13.92
N ASN A 108 16.02 -5.53 15.14
CA ASN A 108 15.17 -6.69 15.37
C ASN A 108 13.69 -6.37 15.21
N ALA A 109 12.90 -7.31 14.67
CA ALA A 109 11.46 -7.16 14.45
C ALA A 109 10.68 -6.72 15.71
N THR A 110 11.07 -7.25 16.87
CA THR A 110 10.36 -7.04 18.15
C THR A 110 10.81 -5.80 18.90
N ALA A 111 11.97 -5.24 18.55
CA ALA A 111 12.47 -4.02 19.16
C ALA A 111 11.51 -2.85 18.87
N LYS A 112 11.25 -2.05 19.89
CA LYS A 112 10.35 -0.90 19.81
C LYS A 112 11.13 0.40 19.94
N VAL A 113 11.03 1.24 18.91
CA VAL A 113 11.42 2.64 18.98
C VAL A 113 10.38 3.40 19.80
N ARG A 114 10.83 4.20 20.76
CA ARG A 114 9.95 5.07 21.56
C ARG A 114 9.82 6.43 20.88
N TYR A 115 8.60 6.96 20.81
CA TYR A 115 8.31 8.23 20.17
C TYR A 115 7.76 9.22 21.18
N ASP A 116 8.32 10.42 21.19
CA ASP A 116 7.80 11.59 21.91
C ASP A 116 7.24 12.57 20.87
N ASP A 117 5.92 12.60 20.77
CA ASP A 117 5.19 13.35 19.74
C ASP A 117 5.07 14.83 20.11
N SER A 118 5.27 15.71 19.13
CA SER A 118 5.02 17.13 19.31
C SER A 118 3.52 17.45 19.35
N VAL A 119 3.18 18.64 19.84
CA VAL A 119 1.79 19.14 19.81
C VAL A 119 1.22 19.19 18.38
N LEU A 120 2.07 19.48 17.39
CA LEU A 120 1.65 19.51 15.99
C LEU A 120 1.33 18.10 15.46
N ASP A 121 2.13 17.10 15.84
CA ASP A 121 1.87 15.70 15.49
C ASP A 121 0.55 15.23 16.09
N LEU A 122 0.31 15.55 17.36
CA LEU A 122 -0.95 15.21 18.05
C LEU A 122 -2.14 15.93 17.39
N ALA A 123 -2.00 17.19 16.99
CA ALA A 123 -3.06 17.93 16.29
C ALA A 123 -3.41 17.29 14.94
N LEU A 124 -2.41 16.90 14.15
CA LEU A 124 -2.61 16.20 12.88
C LEU A 124 -3.20 14.81 13.08
N MET A 125 -2.69 14.06 14.05
CA MET A 125 -3.23 12.76 14.42
C MET A 125 -4.71 12.84 14.82
N ALA A 126 -5.10 13.86 15.59
CA ALA A 126 -6.50 14.12 15.92
C ALA A 126 -7.34 14.43 14.68
N TRP A 127 -6.81 15.20 13.73
CA TRP A 127 -7.50 15.49 12.47
C TRP A 127 -7.70 14.25 11.61
N PHE A 128 -6.66 13.44 11.40
CA PHE A 128 -6.76 12.15 10.69
C PHE A 128 -7.71 11.19 11.39
N SER A 129 -7.61 11.05 12.72
CA SER A 129 -8.51 10.20 13.51
C SER A 129 -9.97 10.62 13.35
N ARG A 130 -10.26 11.91 13.26
CA ARG A 130 -11.62 12.40 12.98
C ARG A 130 -12.12 12.01 11.60
N LYS A 131 -11.26 12.07 10.58
CA LYS A 131 -11.60 11.67 9.20
C LYS A 131 -11.88 10.18 9.12
N ILE A 132 -11.05 9.36 9.74
CA ILE A 132 -11.26 7.90 9.81
C ILE A 132 -12.55 7.59 10.56
N ALA A 133 -12.74 8.16 11.77
CA ALA A 133 -13.91 7.89 12.60
C ALA A 133 -15.22 8.25 11.89
N ALA A 134 -15.25 9.39 11.17
CA ALA A 134 -16.39 9.78 10.35
C ALA A 134 -16.62 8.81 9.17
N ALA A 135 -15.55 8.36 8.50
CA ALA A 135 -15.66 7.45 7.35
C ALA A 135 -16.16 6.04 7.74
N ILE A 136 -15.89 5.59 8.96
CA ILE A 136 -16.35 4.28 9.46
C ILE A 136 -17.54 4.36 10.42
N ASP A 137 -18.11 5.54 10.60
CA ASP A 137 -19.26 5.83 11.48
C ASP A 137 -19.07 5.33 12.92
N VAL A 138 -17.95 5.70 13.54
CA VAL A 138 -17.67 5.41 14.96
C VAL A 138 -17.37 6.70 15.74
N PRO A 139 -17.55 6.68 17.07
CA PRO A 139 -17.14 7.80 17.92
C PRO A 139 -15.65 8.11 17.77
N PHE A 140 -15.31 9.40 17.90
CA PHE A 140 -13.93 9.84 17.98
C PHE A 140 -13.24 9.22 19.21
N PRO A 141 -11.96 8.81 19.13
CA PRO A 141 -11.24 8.25 20.28
C PRO A 141 -11.20 9.20 21.48
N GLU A 142 -11.29 8.66 22.69
CA GLU A 142 -11.26 9.47 23.93
C GLU A 142 -9.92 10.17 24.15
N THR A 143 -8.82 9.54 23.70
CA THR A 143 -7.46 10.07 23.82
C THR A 143 -6.82 10.19 22.44
N VAL A 144 -6.00 11.23 22.25
CA VAL A 144 -5.19 11.41 21.05
C VAL A 144 -3.81 10.83 21.29
N THR A 145 -3.64 9.56 20.97
CA THR A 145 -2.37 8.84 21.02
C THR A 145 -2.20 7.98 19.78
N TYR A 146 -0.97 7.63 19.44
CA TYR A 146 -0.72 6.78 18.28
C TYR A 146 -1.35 5.39 18.45
N ASP A 147 -1.41 4.85 19.67
CA ASP A 147 -2.09 3.59 19.96
C ASP A 147 -3.61 3.67 19.73
N ALA A 148 -4.23 4.80 20.10
CA ALA A 148 -5.64 5.05 19.84
C ALA A 148 -5.90 5.18 18.33
N PHE A 149 -5.01 5.86 17.61
CA PHE A 149 -5.05 5.96 16.15
C PHE A 149 -4.93 4.60 15.46
N ILE A 150 -3.97 3.76 15.85
CA ILE A 150 -3.82 2.38 15.34
C ILE A 150 -5.05 1.52 15.69
N SER A 151 -5.60 1.67 16.89
CA SER A 151 -6.82 0.95 17.30
C SER A 151 -8.03 1.34 16.44
N LEU A 152 -8.15 2.61 16.07
CA LEU A 152 -9.16 3.08 15.12
C LEU A 152 -8.93 2.49 13.72
N CYS A 153 -7.69 2.34 13.28
CA CYS A 153 -7.36 1.69 12.01
C CYS A 153 -7.71 0.19 12.02
N PHE A 154 -7.57 -0.50 13.14
CA PHE A 154 -8.10 -1.87 13.29
C PHE A 154 -9.63 -1.93 13.20
N LEU A 155 -10.35 -0.94 13.74
CA LEU A 155 -11.80 -0.84 13.56
C LEU A 155 -12.16 -0.62 12.07
N GLN A 156 -11.36 0.17 11.35
CA GLN A 156 -11.50 0.35 9.91
C GLN A 156 -11.31 -0.97 9.14
N MET A 157 -10.50 -1.92 9.61
CA MET A 157 -10.38 -3.24 8.96
C MET A 157 -11.60 -4.15 9.20
N ARG A 158 -12.38 -3.93 10.26
CA ARG A 158 -13.43 -4.86 10.70
C ARG A 158 -14.52 -5.03 9.63
N GLY A 159 -14.83 -6.28 9.30
CA GLY A 159 -15.85 -6.63 8.32
C GLY A 159 -15.47 -6.37 6.86
N ARG A 160 -14.24 -5.90 6.59
CA ARG A 160 -13.74 -5.62 5.24
C ARG A 160 -12.77 -6.71 4.77
N ASP A 161 -12.80 -6.99 3.48
CA ASP A 161 -11.79 -7.78 2.78
C ASP A 161 -10.59 -6.89 2.41
N PHE A 162 -9.65 -7.41 1.61
CA PHE A 162 -8.45 -6.67 1.22
C PHE A 162 -8.77 -5.44 0.35
N ASN A 163 -9.71 -5.56 -0.59
CA ASN A 163 -10.13 -4.44 -1.43
C ASN A 163 -10.87 -3.39 -0.60
N GLY A 164 -11.83 -3.79 0.23
CA GLY A 164 -12.56 -2.86 1.07
C GLY A 164 -11.67 -2.09 2.06
N GLN A 165 -10.56 -2.69 2.53
CA GLN A 165 -9.56 -2.00 3.35
C GLN A 165 -8.77 -0.94 2.55
N ARG A 166 -8.36 -1.28 1.32
CA ARG A 166 -7.68 -0.38 0.40
C ARG A 166 -8.60 0.78 0.00
N ASP A 167 -9.80 0.48 -0.47
CA ASP A 167 -10.77 1.44 -1.00
C ASP A 167 -11.16 2.48 0.05
N ILE A 168 -11.52 2.04 1.26
CA ILE A 168 -11.90 3.00 2.31
C ILE A 168 -10.71 3.87 2.74
N THR A 169 -9.49 3.34 2.70
CA THR A 169 -8.30 4.15 3.00
C THR A 169 -8.04 5.17 1.90
N PHE A 170 -8.15 4.76 0.64
CA PHE A 170 -8.05 5.64 -0.51
C PHE A 170 -9.11 6.76 -0.47
N ASP A 171 -10.36 6.44 -0.13
CA ASP A 171 -11.44 7.42 0.04
C ASP A 171 -11.12 8.42 1.16
N ILE A 172 -10.61 7.93 2.30
CA ILE A 172 -10.18 8.79 3.41
C ILE A 172 -9.07 9.74 2.95
N MET A 173 -8.04 9.24 2.26
CA MET A 173 -6.94 10.05 1.71
C MET A 173 -7.44 11.09 0.71
N THR A 174 -8.34 10.69 -0.19
CA THR A 174 -8.96 11.58 -1.18
C THR A 174 -9.83 12.65 -0.50
N SER A 175 -10.48 12.33 0.61
CA SER A 175 -11.28 13.30 1.40
C SER A 175 -10.45 14.40 2.08
N LEU A 176 -9.12 14.27 2.07
CA LEU A 176 -8.18 15.29 2.57
C LEU A 176 -7.85 16.33 1.49
N MET A 177 -8.11 16.00 0.23
CA MET A 177 -7.84 16.87 -0.91
C MET A 177 -8.92 17.94 -1.03
N PRO A 178 -8.56 19.18 -1.39
CA PRO A 178 -9.55 20.18 -1.77
C PRO A 178 -10.27 19.74 -3.07
N PRO A 179 -11.54 20.13 -3.28
CA PRO A 179 -12.25 19.84 -4.53
C PRO A 179 -11.47 20.32 -5.77
N GLY A 180 -11.25 19.42 -6.74
CA GLY A 180 -10.44 19.69 -7.94
C GLY A 180 -8.93 19.71 -7.70
N GLY A 181 -8.47 19.34 -6.50
CA GLY A 181 -7.06 19.31 -6.15
C GLY A 181 -6.25 18.37 -7.04
N ASP A 182 -6.77 17.20 -7.39
CA ASP A 182 -6.12 16.21 -8.25
C ASP A 182 -5.59 16.80 -9.57
N SER A 183 -6.42 17.59 -10.26
CA SER A 183 -6.03 18.24 -11.52
C SER A 183 -4.94 19.31 -11.31
N ILE A 184 -5.01 20.03 -10.18
CA ILE A 184 -4.00 21.04 -9.81
C ILE A 184 -2.67 20.37 -9.47
N PHE A 185 -2.68 19.29 -8.67
CA PHE A 185 -1.46 18.58 -8.28
C PHE A 185 -0.77 17.95 -9.49
N LYS A 186 -1.51 17.29 -10.38
CA LYS A 186 -0.97 16.74 -11.63
C LYS A 186 -0.32 17.81 -12.51
N ALA A 187 -0.89 19.01 -12.55
CA ALA A 187 -0.35 20.13 -13.32
C ALA A 187 0.90 20.76 -12.66
N LEU A 188 0.92 20.87 -11.32
CA LEU A 188 2.04 21.46 -10.58
C LEU A 188 3.24 20.52 -10.47
N PHE A 189 3.02 19.21 -10.44
CA PHE A 189 4.06 18.21 -10.23
C PHE A 189 4.10 17.16 -11.35
N PRO A 190 4.42 17.55 -12.60
CA PRO A 190 4.60 16.57 -13.68
C PRO A 190 5.77 15.63 -13.36
N THR A 191 5.71 14.39 -13.85
CA THR A 191 6.74 13.37 -13.60
C THR A 191 8.07 13.76 -14.23
N ASN A 192 8.94 14.43 -13.47
CA ASN A 192 10.28 14.83 -13.84
C ASN A 192 11.19 14.85 -12.61
N LYS A 193 12.50 14.98 -12.82
CA LYS A 193 13.51 15.02 -11.75
C LYS A 193 13.15 15.94 -10.57
N PHE A 194 12.79 17.20 -10.86
CA PHE A 194 12.47 18.17 -9.81
C PHE A 194 11.26 17.74 -8.98
N SER A 195 10.17 17.34 -9.63
CA SER A 195 8.96 16.90 -8.93
C SER A 195 9.22 15.67 -8.05
N LEU A 196 10.00 14.70 -8.54
CA LEU A 196 10.31 13.47 -7.81
C LEU A 196 11.18 13.73 -6.57
N GLU A 197 12.24 14.53 -6.73
CA GLU A 197 13.12 14.91 -5.60
C GLU A 197 12.39 15.78 -4.57
N LEU A 198 11.52 16.70 -5.03
CA LEU A 198 10.72 17.54 -4.16
C LEU A 198 9.69 16.71 -3.38
N ASN A 199 9.00 15.77 -4.02
CA ASN A 199 8.03 14.90 -3.34
C ASN A 199 8.72 14.00 -2.30
N ALA A 200 9.91 13.47 -2.59
CA ALA A 200 10.71 12.73 -1.61
C ALA A 200 11.09 13.60 -0.40
N ALA A 201 11.54 14.84 -0.64
CA ALA A 201 11.88 15.79 0.42
C ALA A 201 10.66 16.21 1.27
N ILE A 202 9.52 16.52 0.63
CA ILE A 202 8.27 16.86 1.32
C ILE A 202 7.77 15.67 2.13
N THR A 203 7.88 14.44 1.59
CA THR A 203 7.44 13.22 2.27
C THR A 203 8.15 13.05 3.61
N LYS A 204 9.48 13.26 3.63
CA LYS A 204 10.28 13.24 4.85
C LYS A 204 9.76 14.21 5.92
N ILE A 205 9.19 15.35 5.54
CA ILE A 205 8.70 16.38 6.47
C ILE A 205 7.27 16.07 6.91
N VAL A 206 6.36 15.81 5.96
CA VAL A 206 4.91 15.78 6.20
C VAL A 206 4.44 14.43 6.75
N PHE A 207 5.10 13.32 6.40
CA PHE A 207 4.67 11.99 6.82
C PHE A 207 5.49 11.40 7.97
N ALA A 208 6.56 12.08 8.41
CA ALA A 208 7.43 11.59 9.47
C ALA A 208 6.70 11.32 10.79
N TRP A 209 5.76 12.16 11.21
CA TRP A 209 4.94 11.90 12.41
C TRP A 209 4.22 10.55 12.37
N MET A 210 3.80 10.12 11.16
CA MET A 210 2.99 8.93 10.95
C MET A 210 3.85 7.68 10.83
N VAL A 211 4.97 7.72 10.12
CA VAL A 211 5.77 6.51 9.80
C VAL A 211 7.13 6.47 10.50
N GLY A 212 7.56 7.55 11.15
CA GLY A 212 8.82 7.64 11.86
C GLY A 212 9.94 8.33 11.05
N PRO A 213 11.16 8.37 11.60
CA PRO A 213 12.31 9.02 10.98
C PRO A 213 12.69 8.45 9.61
N MET A 214 13.05 9.36 8.70
CA MET A 214 13.31 9.07 7.30
C MET A 214 14.59 9.73 6.77
N GLU A 215 15.22 9.05 5.82
CA GLU A 215 16.36 9.53 5.06
C GLU A 215 16.02 9.60 3.57
N VAL A 216 16.40 10.69 2.91
CA VAL A 216 16.32 10.79 1.45
C VAL A 216 17.68 10.40 0.88
N LYS A 217 17.70 9.42 -0.01
CA LYS A 217 18.89 8.84 -0.64
C LYS A 217 18.80 8.98 -2.16
N GLU A 218 19.95 8.88 -2.80
CA GLU A 218 20.04 8.80 -4.25
C GLU A 218 19.76 7.38 -4.72
N THR A 219 19.00 7.25 -5.82
CA THR A 219 18.72 5.96 -6.46
C THR A 219 18.59 6.14 -7.97
N SER A 220 18.95 5.09 -8.72
CA SER A 220 18.65 4.96 -10.14
C SER A 220 17.48 4.02 -10.42
N ASP A 221 16.88 3.45 -9.37
CA ASP A 221 15.73 2.54 -9.46
C ASP A 221 14.43 3.35 -9.60
N ASN A 222 14.24 3.91 -10.80
CA ASN A 222 13.10 4.71 -11.19
C ASN A 222 12.87 4.63 -12.71
N ASP A 223 11.67 5.00 -13.16
CA ASP A 223 11.23 4.87 -14.56
C ASP A 223 12.00 5.81 -15.50
N LEU A 224 12.60 6.88 -14.98
CA LEU A 224 13.45 7.79 -15.77
C LEU A 224 14.85 7.22 -16.02
N ASN A 225 15.25 6.17 -15.30
CA ASN A 225 16.61 5.58 -15.35
C ASN A 225 17.72 6.61 -15.08
N GLU A 226 17.43 7.61 -14.24
CA GLU A 226 18.38 8.65 -13.84
C GLU A 226 18.76 8.52 -12.36
N LEU A 227 19.93 9.03 -11.98
CA LEU A 227 20.31 9.14 -10.57
C LEU A 227 19.58 10.35 -9.93
N LEU A 228 18.64 10.07 -9.02
CA LEU A 228 17.74 11.04 -8.40
C LEU A 228 17.72 10.90 -6.88
N LYS A 229 17.55 12.00 -6.15
CA LYS A 229 17.24 11.99 -4.70
C LYS A 229 15.77 11.64 -4.44
N SER A 230 15.33 10.48 -4.93
CA SER A 230 13.93 10.07 -4.96
C SER A 230 13.64 8.80 -4.15
N HIS A 231 14.63 8.27 -3.42
CA HIS A 231 14.46 7.15 -2.50
C HIS A 231 14.31 7.67 -1.07
N VAL A 232 13.18 7.40 -0.43
CA VAL A 232 12.96 7.70 0.99
C VAL A 232 13.01 6.41 1.79
N HIS A 233 13.98 6.31 2.68
CA HIS A 233 14.18 5.16 3.56
C HIS A 233 13.68 5.47 4.98
N ILE A 234 12.68 4.74 5.44
CA ILE A 234 12.20 4.75 6.83
C ILE A 234 13.00 3.72 7.62
N LYS A 235 13.77 4.16 8.61
CA LYS A 235 14.65 3.29 9.42
C LYS A 235 13.86 2.20 10.14
N LYS A 236 12.81 2.62 10.85
CA LYS A 236 11.86 1.75 11.55
C LYS A 236 10.47 2.36 11.40
N CYS A 237 9.63 1.68 10.62
CA CYS A 237 8.29 2.14 10.30
C CYS A 237 7.39 2.04 11.53
N ARG A 238 7.08 3.19 12.13
CA ARG A 238 6.17 3.31 13.29
C ARG A 238 4.82 2.64 13.04
N TRP A 239 4.25 2.82 11.84
CA TRP A 239 2.99 2.20 11.44
C TRP A 239 3.03 0.67 11.49
N LEU A 240 4.04 0.06 10.87
CA LEU A 240 4.23 -1.39 10.88
C LEU A 240 4.65 -1.90 12.27
N GLN A 241 5.40 -1.11 13.04
CA GLN A 241 5.79 -1.43 14.42
C GLN A 241 4.58 -1.55 15.34
N GLU A 242 3.72 -0.53 15.38
CA GLU A 242 2.62 -0.47 16.34
C GLU A 242 1.38 -1.23 15.89
N SER A 243 1.10 -1.29 14.59
CA SER A 243 0.06 -2.20 14.09
C SER A 243 0.50 -3.66 14.24
N GLY A 244 1.79 -3.93 14.06
CA GLY A 244 2.32 -5.29 13.99
C GLY A 244 1.64 -6.12 12.90
N CYS A 245 1.04 -5.51 11.87
CA CYS A 245 0.12 -6.22 10.98
C CYS A 245 0.45 -6.08 9.48
N THR A 246 0.79 -7.21 8.87
CA THR A 246 1.11 -7.33 7.44
C THR A 246 0.00 -6.78 6.55
N ALA A 247 -1.26 -7.17 6.81
CA ALA A 247 -2.40 -6.73 6.01
C ALA A 247 -2.72 -5.24 6.15
N MET A 248 -2.60 -4.68 7.36
CA MET A 248 -2.78 -3.24 7.57
C MET A 248 -1.68 -2.45 6.83
N CYS A 249 -0.44 -2.92 6.87
CA CYS A 249 0.66 -2.33 6.13
C CYS A 249 0.42 -2.39 4.60
N ALA A 250 0.16 -3.60 4.07
CA ALA A 250 0.04 -3.80 2.62
C ALA A 250 -1.21 -3.12 2.02
N ASN A 251 -2.38 -3.26 2.64
CA ASN A 251 -3.63 -2.75 2.07
C ASN A 251 -3.81 -1.25 2.33
N MET A 252 -3.61 -0.81 3.57
CA MET A 252 -3.98 0.55 4.01
C MET A 252 -2.82 1.54 3.89
N CYS A 253 -1.57 1.13 4.10
CA CYS A 253 -0.43 2.01 3.90
C CYS A 253 0.09 1.91 2.46
N LYS A 254 0.65 0.77 2.08
CA LYS A 254 1.31 0.58 0.77
C LYS A 254 0.35 0.80 -0.39
N THR A 255 -0.64 -0.08 -0.56
CA THR A 255 -1.43 -0.12 -1.80
C THR A 255 -2.26 1.15 -1.96
N ALA A 256 -2.99 1.55 -0.91
CA ALA A 256 -3.78 2.78 -0.94
C ALA A 256 -2.93 4.04 -1.21
N THR A 257 -1.71 4.13 -0.66
CA THR A 257 -0.82 5.27 -0.95
C THR A 257 -0.29 5.23 -2.37
N GLN A 258 0.11 4.07 -2.89
CA GLN A 258 0.54 3.95 -4.28
C GLN A 258 -0.55 4.38 -5.25
N ASP A 259 -1.80 3.94 -5.03
CA ASP A 259 -2.94 4.39 -5.85
C ASP A 259 -3.16 5.88 -5.72
N PHE A 260 -3.11 6.42 -4.50
CA PHE A 260 -3.31 7.84 -4.28
C PHE A 260 -2.25 8.67 -5.05
N PHE A 261 -0.99 8.27 -5.00
CA PHE A 261 0.06 8.96 -5.74
C PHE A 261 -0.11 8.83 -7.26
N VAL A 262 -0.47 7.65 -7.76
CA VAL A 262 -0.67 7.42 -9.20
C VAL A 262 -1.94 8.13 -9.70
N ASP A 263 -3.08 7.89 -9.07
CA ASP A 263 -4.39 8.30 -9.56
C ASP A 263 -4.72 9.75 -9.20
N VAL A 264 -4.26 10.24 -8.05
CA VAL A 264 -4.58 11.60 -7.57
C VAL A 264 -3.44 12.57 -7.88
N PHE A 265 -2.18 12.19 -7.60
CA PHE A 265 -1.04 13.09 -7.84
C PHE A 265 -0.43 12.93 -9.24
N GLY A 266 -0.71 11.84 -9.97
CA GLY A 266 -0.08 11.58 -11.27
C GLY A 266 1.41 11.30 -11.17
N LEU A 267 1.87 10.79 -10.03
CA LEU A 267 3.27 10.50 -9.75
C LEU A 267 3.46 9.02 -9.44
N PRO A 268 4.33 8.31 -10.18
CA PRO A 268 4.68 6.93 -9.84
C PRO A 268 5.33 6.88 -8.45
N LEU A 269 4.86 5.96 -7.62
CA LEU A 269 5.43 5.67 -6.31
C LEU A 269 5.37 4.16 -6.07
N THR A 270 6.51 3.56 -5.73
CA THR A 270 6.58 2.20 -5.21
C THR A 270 6.95 2.21 -3.74
N ILE A 271 6.18 1.53 -2.91
CA ILE A 271 6.44 1.36 -1.48
C ILE A 271 6.83 -0.09 -1.21
N ALA A 272 7.99 -0.32 -0.61
CA ALA A 272 8.56 -1.62 -0.30
C ALA A 272 8.77 -1.77 1.21
N PRO A 273 7.80 -2.32 1.96
CA PRO A 273 7.98 -2.60 3.38
C PRO A 273 8.88 -3.82 3.59
N ASN A 274 9.71 -3.78 4.63
CA ASN A 274 10.44 -4.94 5.12
C ASN A 274 9.76 -5.45 6.38
N PHE A 275 9.13 -6.63 6.31
CA PHE A 275 8.39 -7.20 7.43
C PHE A 275 9.29 -7.83 8.52
N THR A 276 10.58 -8.01 8.23
CA THR A 276 11.56 -8.60 9.15
C THR A 276 12.14 -7.56 10.08
N ASP A 277 12.74 -6.49 9.57
CA ASP A 277 13.33 -5.43 10.39
C ASP A 277 12.38 -4.26 10.65
N LYS A 278 11.20 -4.26 10.02
CA LYS A 278 10.19 -3.20 10.04
C LYS A 278 10.66 -1.87 9.43
N SER A 279 11.70 -1.85 8.60
CA SER A 279 12.03 -0.71 7.74
C SER A 279 11.05 -0.62 6.57
N CYS A 280 11.07 0.49 5.83
CA CYS A 280 10.25 0.63 4.62
C CYS A 280 10.87 1.64 3.65
N ASP A 281 10.82 1.32 2.36
CA ASP A 281 11.38 2.16 1.31
C ASP A 281 10.29 2.72 0.39
N PHE A 282 10.41 3.98 0.01
CA PHE A 282 9.54 4.67 -0.92
C PHE A 282 10.39 5.11 -2.11
N TYR A 283 10.05 4.66 -3.31
CA TYR A 283 10.75 4.99 -4.55
C TYR A 283 9.86 5.91 -5.39
N PHE A 284 10.10 7.22 -5.31
CA PHE A 284 9.42 8.21 -6.13
C PHE A 284 9.93 8.12 -7.56
N GLY A 285 8.99 8.05 -8.51
CA GLY A 285 9.24 7.89 -9.93
C GLY A 285 9.40 6.45 -10.37
N LYS A 286 9.10 5.48 -9.50
CA LYS A 286 9.05 4.05 -9.85
C LYS A 286 7.60 3.58 -9.88
N THR A 287 7.17 3.07 -11.04
CA THR A 287 5.82 2.53 -11.20
C THR A 287 5.60 1.34 -10.27
N PRO A 288 4.52 1.33 -9.44
CA PRO A 288 4.23 0.22 -8.55
C PRO A 288 3.98 -1.08 -9.34
N PRO A 289 4.37 -2.24 -8.79
CA PRO A 289 4.03 -3.51 -9.39
C PRO A 289 2.50 -3.67 -9.47
N ALA A 290 2.03 -4.43 -10.44
CA ALA A 290 0.63 -4.86 -10.45
C ALA A 290 0.31 -5.58 -9.13
N ILE A 291 -0.85 -5.29 -8.54
CA ILE A 291 -1.23 -5.82 -7.22
C ILE A 291 -1.19 -7.34 -7.18
N GLU A 292 -1.57 -8.02 -8.27
CA GLU A 292 -1.53 -9.48 -8.39
C GLU A 292 -0.10 -10.05 -8.36
N LYS A 293 0.91 -9.22 -8.66
CA LYS A 293 2.33 -9.59 -8.71
C LYS A 293 3.15 -8.93 -7.60
N ASP A 294 2.49 -8.36 -6.61
CA ASP A 294 3.15 -7.66 -5.52
C ASP A 294 3.63 -8.61 -4.43
N GLU A 295 4.95 -8.77 -4.29
CA GLU A 295 5.57 -9.66 -3.33
C GLU A 295 5.19 -9.36 -1.87
N ALA A 296 4.82 -8.10 -1.54
CA ALA A 296 4.35 -7.75 -0.19
C ALA A 296 3.06 -8.50 0.19
N LEU A 297 2.32 -9.03 -0.79
CA LEU A 297 1.12 -9.83 -0.59
C LEU A 297 1.40 -11.32 -0.34
N THR A 298 2.66 -11.75 -0.45
CA THR A 298 3.06 -13.16 -0.21
C THR A 298 3.34 -13.45 1.27
N PHE A 299 3.52 -12.40 2.09
CA PHE A 299 3.94 -12.54 3.48
C PHE A 299 2.81 -13.05 4.39
N GLY A 300 3.18 -13.92 5.34
CA GLY A 300 2.31 -14.38 6.41
C GLY A 300 1.89 -13.27 7.37
N CYS A 301 0.91 -13.55 8.23
CA CYS A 301 0.56 -12.58 9.28
C CYS A 301 1.71 -12.46 10.27
N ASN A 302 2.12 -11.24 10.55
CA ASN A 302 3.07 -10.98 11.62
C ASN A 302 2.46 -11.38 12.97
N SER A 303 3.25 -12.05 13.81
CA SER A 303 2.84 -12.59 15.11
C SER A 303 2.36 -11.53 16.11
N LEU A 304 2.71 -10.26 15.87
CA LEU A 304 2.29 -9.12 16.67
C LEU A 304 0.92 -8.55 16.25
N CYS A 305 0.33 -9.02 15.14
CA CYS A 305 -0.96 -8.49 14.67
C CYS A 305 -2.10 -8.99 15.56
N LYS A 306 -2.92 -8.06 16.07
CA LYS A 306 -4.10 -8.35 16.91
C LYS A 306 -5.17 -9.23 16.25
N THR A 307 -5.13 -9.35 14.92
CA THR A 307 -6.09 -10.14 14.14
C THR A 307 -5.43 -11.32 13.42
N ALA A 308 -4.17 -11.63 13.73
CA ALA A 308 -3.39 -12.64 13.03
C ALA A 308 -4.10 -14.02 13.03
N GLN A 309 -3.95 -14.72 11.92
CA GLN A 309 -4.32 -16.12 11.74
C GLN A 309 -3.14 -16.82 11.07
N ASP A 310 -2.99 -18.12 11.28
CA ASP A 310 -1.95 -18.96 10.66
C ASP A 310 -0.54 -18.37 10.80
N VAL A 311 -0.24 -17.83 11.99
CA VAL A 311 1.08 -17.29 12.34
C VAL A 311 2.13 -18.39 12.27
N ASP A 312 3.29 -18.07 11.69
CA ASP A 312 4.43 -18.97 11.49
C ASP A 312 4.14 -20.22 10.64
N VAL A 313 3.03 -20.23 9.89
CA VAL A 313 2.75 -21.29 8.92
C VAL A 313 3.49 -20.99 7.60
N PRO A 314 4.41 -21.86 7.15
CA PRO A 314 5.18 -21.61 5.94
C PRO A 314 4.29 -21.49 4.70
N ASN A 315 4.61 -20.54 3.82
CA ASN A 315 3.93 -20.32 2.53
C ASN A 315 2.42 -20.03 2.62
N VAL A 316 1.93 -19.61 3.80
CA VAL A 316 0.55 -19.14 3.97
C VAL A 316 0.55 -17.62 4.09
N PRO A 317 0.06 -16.88 3.07
CA PRO A 317 -0.09 -15.44 3.16
C PRO A 317 -1.05 -15.05 4.27
N CYS A 318 -0.90 -13.84 4.80
CA CYS A 318 -1.81 -13.35 5.83
C CYS A 318 -3.25 -13.35 5.31
N HIS A 319 -4.18 -13.93 6.08
CA HIS A 319 -5.59 -14.13 5.70
C HIS A 319 -6.38 -12.87 5.26
N LYS A 320 -5.85 -11.66 5.49
CA LYS A 320 -6.42 -10.37 5.05
C LYS A 320 -5.73 -9.77 3.84
N LEU A 321 -4.78 -10.47 3.22
CA LEU A 321 -4.17 -10.11 1.96
C LEU A 321 -4.93 -10.76 0.80
N ARG A 322 -4.82 -10.15 -0.38
CA ARG A 322 -5.27 -10.76 -1.63
C ARG A 322 -4.37 -11.94 -2.01
N PRO A 323 -4.88 -12.97 -2.71
CA PRO A 323 -4.03 -13.97 -3.35
C PRO A 323 -3.01 -13.35 -4.31
N TYR A 324 -1.77 -13.83 -4.26
CA TYR A 324 -0.71 -13.50 -5.21
C TYR A 324 -0.84 -14.39 -6.46
N GLU A 325 -0.76 -13.80 -7.66
CA GLU A 325 -0.90 -14.49 -8.96
C GLU A 325 0.38 -14.38 -9.82
N GLY A 326 1.50 -13.91 -9.26
CA GLY A 326 2.81 -13.95 -9.94
C GLY A 326 3.32 -15.38 -10.14
N GLU A 327 4.39 -15.54 -10.93
CA GLU A 327 4.83 -16.85 -11.41
C GLU A 327 4.99 -17.87 -10.27
N ALA A 328 4.10 -18.85 -10.25
CA ALA A 328 4.21 -20.07 -9.49
C ALA A 328 5.40 -20.89 -10.03
N GLY A 329 6.60 -20.60 -9.54
CA GLY A 329 7.73 -21.53 -9.64
C GLY A 329 7.37 -22.81 -8.88
N GLY A 330 7.09 -23.88 -9.63
CA GLY A 330 6.57 -25.16 -9.14
C GLY A 330 7.25 -25.71 -7.88
N THR A 331 6.48 -26.38 -7.03
CA THR A 331 6.44 -27.84 -7.11
C THR A 331 5.12 -28.35 -6.54
N ASN A 332 4.28 -28.94 -7.40
CA ASN A 332 3.40 -30.01 -6.96
C ASN A 332 4.30 -31.14 -6.48
N VAL A 333 4.30 -31.42 -5.18
CA VAL A 333 4.69 -32.73 -4.68
C VAL A 333 3.39 -33.46 -4.38
N VAL A 334 3.21 -34.53 -5.17
CA VAL A 334 2.15 -35.54 -5.11
C VAL A 334 1.95 -36.09 -3.70
#